data_AF-A0A2E7T0N4-F1
#
_entry.id   AF-A0A2E7T0N4-F1
#
_cell.length_a   1.000
_cell.length_b   1.000
_cell.length_c   1.000
_cell.angle_alpha   90.00
_cell.angle_beta   90.00
_cell.angle_gamma   90.00
#
_symmetry.space_group_name_H-M   'P 1'
#
loop_
_entity.id
_entity.type
_entity.pdbx_description
1 polymer ?
#
loop_
_entity_poly.entity_id
_entity_poly.type
_entity_poly.pdbx_seq_one_letter_code
_entity_poly.pdbx_strand_id
1 'polypeptide(L)'
;MSGLLGLSLLYLSWFEYVFKEAGVVPTIAKWKHPESTWKTVVVAGLSVLGLSWISGNTGVGDVLPEPTAMLLMLIGLLITYTGFYAYLVTNGPLKDEEE
;
A
#
# COMPACT_ATOMS: atom_id res chain seq x y z
N MET A 1 -15.87 -4.59 18.13
CA MET A 1 -16.48 -5.35 17.00
C MET A 1 -17.05 -4.44 15.92
N SER A 2 -17.68 -3.31 16.28
CA SER A 2 -18.26 -2.33 15.35
C SER A 2 -17.26 -1.53 14.50
N GLY A 3 -16.05 -1.24 15.00
CA GLY A 3 -15.04 -0.48 14.24
C GLY A 3 -14.47 -1.20 13.02
N LEU A 4 -14.30 -2.52 13.11
CA LEU A 4 -13.81 -3.34 11.98
C LEU A 4 -14.83 -3.39 10.84
N LEU A 5 -16.12 -3.48 11.17
CA LEU A 5 -17.19 -3.42 10.17
C LEU A 5 -17.21 -2.07 9.43
N GLY A 6 -17.04 -0.96 10.15
CA GLY A 6 -16.94 0.37 9.54
C GLY A 6 -15.74 0.51 8.60
N LEU A 7 -14.57 0.01 9.02
CA LEU A 7 -13.36 0.00 8.19
C LEU A 7 -13.53 -0.86 6.93
N SER A 8 -14.17 -2.03 7.05
CA SER A 8 -14.45 -2.89 5.91
C SER A 8 -15.39 -2.22 4.89
N LEU A 9 -16.43 -1.52 5.36
CA LEU A 9 -17.36 -0.79 4.50
C LEU A 9 -16.70 0.41 3.82
N LEU A 10 -15.85 1.15 4.53
CA LEU A 10 -15.07 2.25 3.95
C LEU A 10 -14.10 1.74 2.88
N TYR A 11 -13.43 0.62 3.13
CA TYR A 11 -12.55 -0.01 2.16
C TYR A 11 -13.31 -0.42 0.88
N LEU A 12 -14.46 -1.09 1.03
CA LEU A 12 -15.31 -1.51 -0.09
C LEU A 12 -15.80 -0.30 -0.91
N SER A 13 -16.25 0.76 -0.24
CA SER A 13 -16.71 1.98 -0.92
C SER A 13 -15.59 2.69 -1.69
N TRP A 14 -14.40 2.80 -1.11
CA TRP A 14 -13.23 3.34 -1.82
C TRP A 14 -12.83 2.46 -3.01
N PHE A 15 -12.86 1.14 -2.84
CA PHE A 15 -12.52 0.19 -3.90
C PHE A 15 -13.48 0.32 -5.09
N GLU A 16 -14.79 0.32 -4.85
CA GLU A 16 -15.78 0.52 -5.90
C GLU A 16 -15.64 1.89 -6.58
N TYR A 17 -15.33 2.94 -5.83
CA TYR A 17 -15.12 4.27 -6.38
C TYR A 17 -13.92 4.34 -7.34
N VAL A 18 -12.79 3.72 -6.95
CA VAL A 18 -11.55 3.76 -7.74
C VAL A 18 -11.61 2.83 -8.95
N PHE A 19 -12.12 1.61 -8.77
CA PHE A 19 -12.08 0.57 -9.79
C PHE A 19 -13.38 0.41 -10.58
N LYS A 20 -14.47 1.10 -10.18
CA LYS A 20 -15.80 1.06 -10.82
C LYS A 20 -16.37 -0.35 -11.02
N GLU A 21 -15.90 -1.32 -10.24
CA GLU A 21 -16.32 -2.71 -10.27
C GLU A 21 -16.49 -3.23 -8.85
N ALA A 22 -17.58 -3.98 -8.63
CA ALA A 22 -17.80 -4.68 -7.37
C ALA A 22 -16.86 -5.90 -7.30
N GLY A 23 -15.96 -5.91 -6.32
CA GLY A 23 -15.03 -7.03 -6.13
C GLY A 23 -14.10 -6.82 -4.95
N VAL A 24 -13.38 -7.88 -4.59
CA VAL A 24 -12.34 -7.84 -3.56
C VAL A 24 -11.08 -8.40 -4.21
N VAL A 25 -10.30 -7.52 -4.84
CA VAL A 25 -8.97 -7.77 -5.46
C VAL A 25 -9.04 -8.60 -6.77
N PRO A 26 -8.68 -7.98 -7.91
CA PRO A 26 -7.36 -8.19 -8.50
C PRO A 26 -6.72 -6.83 -8.83
N THR A 27 -6.12 -6.21 -7.81
CA THR A 27 -5.76 -4.78 -7.86
C THR A 27 -4.73 -4.48 -8.93
N ILE A 28 -3.77 -5.39 -9.19
CA ILE A 28 -2.68 -5.15 -10.17
C ILE A 28 -3.12 -5.40 -11.62
N ALA A 29 -3.97 -6.41 -11.87
CA ALA A 29 -4.53 -6.65 -13.20
C ALA A 29 -5.36 -5.46 -13.73
N LYS A 30 -5.84 -4.61 -12.82
CA LYS A 30 -6.58 -3.37 -13.13
C LYS A 30 -5.69 -2.14 -13.28
N TRP A 31 -4.38 -2.23 -13.05
CA TRP A 31 -3.48 -1.09 -13.23
C TRP A 31 -3.29 -0.84 -14.72
N LYS A 32 -3.51 0.40 -15.18
CA LYS A 32 -3.36 0.76 -16.59
C LYS A 32 -1.92 0.62 -17.11
N HIS A 33 -0.95 0.99 -16.28
CA HIS A 33 0.48 0.95 -16.62
C HIS A 33 1.31 0.46 -15.43
N PRO A 34 1.23 -0.84 -15.09
CA PRO A 34 1.88 -1.36 -13.91
C PRO A 34 3.41 -1.35 -14.01
N GLU A 35 3.96 -1.41 -15.23
CA GLU A 35 5.41 -1.35 -15.51
C GLU A 35 6.09 -0.03 -15.13
N SER A 36 5.37 1.09 -15.16
CA SER A 36 5.91 2.40 -14.76
C SER A 36 5.48 2.80 -13.36
N THR A 37 4.26 2.40 -12.96
CA THR A 37 3.65 2.79 -11.69
C THR A 37 4.32 2.13 -10.48
N TRP A 38 4.86 0.90 -10.64
CA TRP A 38 5.46 0.17 -9.51
C TRP A 38 6.58 0.95 -8.81
N LYS A 39 7.43 1.66 -9.57
CA LYS A 39 8.54 2.46 -9.02
C LYS A 39 8.03 3.55 -8.09
N THR A 40 7.00 4.28 -8.52
CA THR A 40 6.36 5.35 -7.74
C THR A 40 5.77 4.79 -6.45
N VAL A 41 5.13 3.63 -6.52
CA VAL A 41 4.53 2.97 -5.35
C VAL A 41 5.60 2.51 -4.36
N VAL A 42 6.70 1.90 -4.83
CA VAL A 42 7.82 1.53 -3.95
C VAL A 42 8.46 2.76 -3.30
N VAL A 43 8.69 3.85 -4.05
CA VAL A 43 9.24 5.10 -3.51
C VAL A 43 8.29 5.71 -2.46
N ALA A 44 6.99 5.69 -2.71
CA ALA A 44 6.00 6.14 -1.72
C ALA A 44 6.05 5.27 -0.45
N GLY A 45 6.11 3.94 -0.59
CA GLY A 45 6.25 3.02 0.54
C GLY A 45 7.52 3.28 1.36
N LEU A 46 8.67 3.45 0.70
CA LEU A 46 9.93 3.80 1.35
C LEU A 46 9.87 5.17 2.04
N SER A 47 9.17 6.15 1.46
CA SER A 47 8.99 7.47 2.07
C SER A 47 8.19 7.36 3.37
N VAL A 48 7.12 6.54 3.38
CA VAL A 48 6.33 6.28 4.59
C VAL A 48 7.15 5.52 5.65
N LEU A 49 8.02 4.59 5.25
CA LEU A 49 8.95 3.92 6.16
C LEU A 49 9.98 4.91 6.75
N GLY A 50 10.46 5.87 5.95
CA GLY A 50 11.29 6.97 6.42
C GLY A 50 10.58 7.82 7.48
N LEU A 51 9.30 8.16 7.24
CA LEU A 51 8.47 8.87 8.21
C LEU A 51 8.23 8.06 9.49
N SER A 52 8.00 6.75 9.37
CA SER A 52 7.89 5.85 10.52
C SER A 52 9.15 5.88 11.38
N TRP A 53 10.32 5.79 10.74
CA TRP A 53 11.60 5.83 11.44
C TRP A 53 11.82 7.19 12.12
N ILE A 54 11.55 8.30 11.43
CA ILE A 54 11.63 9.65 12.02
C ILE A 54 10.67 9.75 13.22
N SER A 55 9.42 9.32 13.07
CA SER A 55 8.42 9.36 14.13
C SER A 55 8.78 8.52 15.35
N GLY A 56 9.48 7.40 15.18
CA GLY A 56 9.81 6.47 16.26
C GLY A 56 11.20 6.66 16.89
N ASN A 57 12.15 7.25 16.16
CA ASN A 57 13.56 7.34 16.55
C ASN A 57 14.06 8.78 16.73
N THR A 58 13.19 9.79 16.58
CA THR A 58 13.53 11.19 16.86
C THR A 58 12.57 11.79 17.89
N GLY A 59 12.89 12.97 18.43
CA GLY A 59 12.05 13.69 19.38
C GLY A 59 10.67 14.11 18.84
N VAL A 60 10.38 13.86 17.55
CA VAL A 60 9.03 14.00 16.98
C VAL A 60 8.04 13.02 17.64
N GLY A 61 8.52 11.90 18.19
CA GLY A 61 7.71 10.93 18.92
C GLY A 61 6.97 11.51 20.13
N ASP A 62 7.52 12.55 20.78
CA ASP A 62 6.92 13.16 21.98
C ASP A 62 5.62 13.93 21.69
N VAL A 63 5.39 14.30 20.41
CA VAL A 63 4.22 15.05 19.95
C VAL A 63 3.16 14.16 19.31
N LEU A 64 3.53 12.91 18.98
CA LEU A 64 2.68 11.98 18.26
C LEU A 64 2.16 10.89 19.20
N PRO A 65 0.97 10.30 18.93
CA PRO A 65 0.49 9.15 19.67
C PRO A 65 1.51 7.99 19.62
N GLU A 66 1.67 7.28 20.72
CA GLU A 66 2.60 6.15 20.88
C GLU A 66 2.55 5.10 19.74
N PRO A 67 1.38 4.70 19.18
CA PRO A 67 1.34 3.70 18.10
C PRO A 67 1.67 4.26 16.70
N THR A 68 1.92 5.56 16.54
CA THR A 68 2.04 6.21 15.23
C THR A 68 3.17 5.61 14.39
N ALA A 69 4.37 5.47 14.97
CA ALA A 69 5.51 4.89 14.27
C ALA A 69 5.21 3.45 13.80
N MET A 70 4.54 2.65 14.63
CA MET A 70 4.16 1.27 14.31
C MET A 70 3.14 1.19 13.17
N LEU A 71 2.11 2.06 13.18
CA LEU A 71 1.12 2.13 12.11
C LEU A 71 1.74 2.60 10.79
N LEU A 72 2.59 3.63 10.83
CA LEU A 72 3.32 4.10 9.65
C LEU A 72 4.23 3.00 9.09
N MET A 73 4.90 2.23 9.95
CA MET A 73 5.73 1.11 9.52
C MET A 73 4.90 0.07 8.77
N LEU A 74 3.77 -0.33 9.34
CA LEU A 74 2.85 -1.29 8.73
C LEU A 74 2.35 -0.80 7.37
N ILE A 75 1.88 0.44 7.29
CA ILE A 75 1.39 1.03 6.04
C ILE A 75 2.51 1.09 5.01
N GLY A 76 3.71 1.55 5.38
CA GLY A 76 4.87 1.62 4.50
C GLY A 76 5.29 0.25 3.96
N LEU A 77 5.27 -0.79 4.80
CA LEU A 77 5.54 -2.17 4.39
C LEU A 77 4.49 -2.69 3.40
N LEU A 78 3.20 -2.44 3.66
CA LEU A 78 2.12 -2.89 2.77
C LEU A 78 2.18 -2.21 1.39
N ILE A 79 2.47 -0.91 1.36
CA ILE A 79 2.66 -0.16 0.10
C ILE A 79 3.86 -0.73 -0.66
N THR A 80 4.99 -0.90 0.04
CA THR A 80 6.23 -1.42 -0.54
C THR A 80 6.02 -2.83 -1.10
N TYR A 81 5.37 -3.72 -0.33
CA TYR A 81 5.01 -5.06 -0.77
C TYR A 81 4.16 -5.05 -2.05
N THR A 82 3.16 -4.18 -2.10
CA THR A 82 2.30 -4.04 -3.30
C THR A 82 3.10 -3.58 -4.52
N GLY A 83 4.00 -2.61 -4.35
CA GLY A 83 4.89 -2.13 -5.41
C GLY A 83 5.87 -3.20 -5.89
N PHE A 84 6.49 -3.95 -4.98
CA PHE A 84 7.36 -5.07 -5.33
C PHE A 84 6.60 -6.19 -6.04
N TYR A 85 5.39 -6.53 -5.58
CA TYR A 85 4.57 -7.53 -6.24
C TYR A 85 4.19 -7.10 -7.67
N ALA A 86 3.82 -5.82 -7.86
CA ALA A 86 3.59 -5.27 -9.19
C ALA A 86 4.85 -5.34 -10.09
N TYR A 87 6.04 -5.08 -9.54
CA TYR A 87 7.29 -5.28 -10.28
C TYR A 87 7.50 -6.74 -10.68
N LEU A 88 7.33 -7.67 -9.73
CA LEU A 88 7.57 -9.09 -9.97
C LEU A 88 6.68 -9.66 -11.08
N VAL A 89 5.41 -9.24 -11.13
CA VAL A 89 4.42 -9.69 -12.12
C VAL A 89 4.59 -9.00 -13.49
N THR A 90 5.19 -7.80 -13.54
CA THR A 90 5.33 -7.07 -14.82
C THR A 90 6.69 -7.21 -15.47
N ASN A 91 7.76 -7.07 -14.70
CA ASN A 91 9.14 -7.01 -15.18
C ASN A 91 10.05 -8.05 -14.52
N GLY A 92 9.55 -8.75 -13.51
CA GLY A 92 10.31 -9.72 -12.74
C GLY A 92 10.05 -11.17 -13.17
N PRO A 93 10.57 -12.13 -12.39
CA PRO A 93 10.51 -13.56 -12.70
C PRO A 93 9.11 -14.17 -12.56
N LEU A 94 8.11 -13.41 -12.10
CA LEU A 94 6.71 -13.85 -12.00
C LEU A 94 5.86 -13.29 -13.14
N LYS A 95 6.49 -12.73 -14.17
CA LYS A 95 5.82 -12.33 -15.40
C LYS A 95 5.31 -13.60 -16.09
N ASP A 96 4.01 -13.65 -16.36
CA ASP A 96 3.43 -14.73 -17.18
C ASP A 96 4.05 -14.66 -18.58
N GLU A 97 4.52 -15.80 -19.09
CA GLU A 97 5.21 -15.91 -20.39
C GLU A 97 4.26 -15.80 -21.61
N GLU A 98 2.95 -15.61 -21.38
CA GLU A 98 1.92 -15.55 -22.41
C GLU A 98 1.13 -14.22 -22.37
N GLU A 99 1.68 -13.17 -22.99
CA GLU A 99 0.96 -12.16 -23.79
C GLU A 99 1.85 -11.67 -24.94
#